data_AF-A0A2W7HXH1-F1
#
_entry.id   AF-A0A2W7HXH1-F1
#
_cell.length_a   1.000
_cell.length_b   1.000
_cell.length_c   1.000
_cell.angle_alpha   90.00
_cell.angle_beta   90.00
_cell.angle_gamma   90.00
#
_symmetry.space_group_name_H-M   'P 1'
#
loop_
_entity.id
_entity.type
_entity.pdbx_description
1 polymer ?
#
loop_
_entity_poly.entity_id
_entity_poly.type
_entity_poly.pdbx_seq_one_letter_code
_entity_poly.pdbx_strand_id
1 'polypeptide(L)'
;MGNIDIDIFDNTLETTKELYENRAKELNEKEFNFRTIKRQKLYPNWKISRKEKRKWITLGGFFYLNNTMYEMLGSNSKLKRFIYYHDEKLKEISKCKYELDNLNLSIHLYLDNS
;
A
#
# COMPACT_ATOMS: atom_id res chain seq x y z
N MET A 1 -29.71 5.78 -28.82
CA MET A 1 -28.55 6.07 -27.94
C MET A 1 -27.45 5.11 -28.37
N GLY A 2 -26.36 5.63 -28.94
CA GLY A 2 -25.25 4.79 -29.39
C GLY A 2 -24.57 4.14 -28.20
N ASN A 3 -24.26 2.85 -28.31
CA ASN A 3 -23.35 2.18 -27.39
C ASN A 3 -22.05 2.97 -27.40
N ILE A 4 -21.69 3.54 -26.26
CA ILE A 4 -20.36 4.08 -26.07
C ILE A 4 -19.49 2.85 -25.79
N ASP A 5 -18.84 2.31 -26.82
CA ASP A 5 -17.70 1.40 -26.65
C ASP A 5 -16.57 2.25 -26.06
N ILE A 6 -16.61 2.47 -24.75
CA ILE A 6 -15.50 3.05 -24.02
C ILE A 6 -14.51 1.93 -23.81
N ASP A 7 -13.52 1.84 -24.68
CA ASP A 7 -12.32 1.08 -24.38
C ASP A 7 -11.52 1.85 -23.32
N ILE A 8 -11.83 1.56 -22.04
CA ILE A 8 -11.13 2.08 -20.86
C ILE A 8 -9.63 1.70 -20.82
N PHE A 9 -9.14 0.93 -21.80
CA PHE A 9 -7.78 0.40 -21.83
C PHE A 9 -6.88 0.96 -22.94
N ASP A 10 -7.38 1.77 -23.88
CA ASP A 10 -6.64 2.00 -25.14
C ASP A 10 -5.57 3.12 -25.07
N ASN A 11 -5.52 3.92 -23.98
CA ASN A 11 -4.40 4.83 -23.64
C ASN A 11 -4.45 5.35 -22.19
N THR A 12 -5.62 5.32 -21.56
CA THR A 12 -5.84 5.65 -20.14
C THR A 12 -5.15 4.67 -19.18
N LEU A 13 -4.90 3.45 -19.62
CA LEU A 13 -4.27 2.41 -18.79
C LEU A 13 -2.80 2.75 -18.50
N GLU A 14 -2.07 3.29 -19.48
CA GLU A 14 -0.65 3.62 -19.32
C GLU A 14 -0.49 4.79 -18.34
N THR A 15 -1.26 5.86 -18.52
CA THR A 15 -1.29 7.00 -17.56
C THR A 15 -1.72 6.57 -16.16
N THR A 16 -2.73 5.69 -16.05
CA THR A 16 -3.21 5.19 -14.75
C THR A 16 -2.15 4.33 -14.08
N LYS A 17 -1.51 3.43 -14.83
CA LYS A 17 -0.41 2.59 -14.33
C LYS A 17 0.77 3.45 -13.86
N GLU A 18 1.18 4.43 -14.64
CA GLU A 18 2.27 5.37 -14.28
C GLU A 18 1.96 6.13 -12.99
N LEU A 19 0.71 6.57 -12.81
CA LEU A 19 0.28 7.26 -11.60
C LEU A 19 0.41 6.35 -10.36
N TYR A 20 -0.06 5.10 -10.45
CA TYR A 20 0.08 4.14 -9.36
C TYR A 20 1.54 3.72 -9.13
N GLU A 21 2.34 3.60 -10.19
CA GLU A 21 3.77 3.28 -10.11
C GLU A 21 4.54 4.38 -9.39
N ASN A 22 4.32 5.64 -9.78
CA ASN A 22 4.91 6.81 -9.13
C ASN A 22 4.51 6.89 -7.66
N ARG A 23 3.23 6.64 -7.35
CA ARG A 23 2.76 6.62 -5.96
C ARG A 23 3.38 5.48 -5.15
N ALA A 24 3.48 4.28 -5.72
CA ALA A 24 4.12 3.15 -5.05
C ALA A 24 5.60 3.42 -4.80
N LYS A 25 6.30 4.05 -5.74
CA LYS A 25 7.69 4.48 -5.59
C LYS A 25 7.84 5.48 -4.45
N GLU A 26 7.00 6.52 -4.40
CA GLU A 26 7.02 7.53 -3.32
C GLU A 26 6.82 6.89 -1.93
N LEU A 27 5.86 5.98 -1.80
CA LEU A 27 5.59 5.26 -0.55
C LEU A 27 6.78 4.38 -0.14
N ASN A 28 7.39 3.70 -1.11
CA ASN A 28 8.56 2.85 -0.88
C ASN A 28 9.80 3.65 -0.48
N GLU A 29 10.02 4.81 -1.09
CA GLU A 29 11.11 5.73 -0.74
C GLU A 29 10.92 6.30 0.68
N LYS A 30 9.69 6.66 1.05
CA LYS A 30 9.35 7.09 2.42
C LYS A 30 9.65 6.00 3.45
N GLU A 31 9.22 4.77 3.21
CA GLU A 31 9.54 3.62 4.08
C GLU A 31 11.04 3.40 4.17
N PHE A 32 11.73 3.38 3.03
CA PHE A 32 13.16 3.11 2.96
C PHE A 32 13.96 4.15 3.74
N ASN A 33 13.68 5.44 3.51
CA ASN A 33 14.34 6.55 4.20
C ASN A 33 14.11 6.47 5.72
N PHE A 34 12.88 6.17 6.14
CA PHE A 34 12.65 5.99 7.57
C PHE A 34 13.43 4.80 8.14
N ARG A 35 13.30 3.62 7.55
CA ARG A 35 13.93 2.40 8.06
C ARG A 35 15.44 2.51 8.21
N THR A 36 16.08 3.15 7.23
CA THR A 36 17.54 3.25 7.13
C THR A 36 18.10 4.45 7.91
N ILE A 37 17.47 5.62 7.81
CA ILE A 37 18.03 6.88 8.34
C ILE A 37 17.21 7.37 9.53
N LYS A 38 15.92 7.70 9.34
CA LYS A 38 15.14 8.44 10.37
C LYS A 38 14.90 7.61 11.62
N ARG A 39 14.62 6.32 11.50
CA ARG A 39 14.34 5.41 12.62
C ARG A 39 15.49 5.34 13.60
N GLN A 40 16.74 5.32 13.11
CA GLN A 40 17.91 5.27 14.00
C GLN A 40 18.03 6.53 14.86
N LYS A 41 17.66 7.69 14.31
CA LYS A 41 17.68 8.98 15.02
C LYS A 41 16.50 9.14 15.98
N LEU A 42 15.29 8.80 15.53
CA LEU A 42 14.05 9.03 16.28
C LEU A 42 13.75 7.93 17.30
N TYR A 43 14.07 6.69 16.96
CA TYR A 43 13.70 5.49 17.72
C TYR A 43 14.86 4.49 17.77
N PRO A 44 15.98 4.83 18.44
CA PRO A 44 17.18 3.99 18.47
C PRO A 44 16.96 2.61 19.11
N ASN A 45 15.94 2.48 19.97
CA ASN A 45 15.55 1.22 20.61
C ASN A 45 14.72 0.30 19.71
N TRP A 46 14.24 0.78 18.55
CA TRP A 46 13.50 -0.04 17.61
C TRP A 46 14.46 -0.84 16.75
N LYS A 47 14.36 -2.17 16.84
CA LYS A 47 15.09 -3.10 15.99
C LYS A 47 14.20 -3.55 14.83
N ILE A 48 14.80 -3.80 13.67
CA ILE A 48 14.07 -4.37 12.54
C ILE A 48 13.85 -5.85 12.86
N SER A 49 12.60 -6.26 12.99
CA SER A 49 12.21 -7.66 13.20
C SER A 49 12.06 -8.37 11.85
N ARG A 50 11.37 -7.73 10.90
CA ARG A 50 11.12 -8.29 9.57
C ARG A 50 10.91 -7.21 8.52
N LYS A 51 11.38 -7.47 7.30
CA LYS A 51 11.06 -6.68 6.10
C LYS A 51 10.08 -7.49 5.27
N GLU A 52 8.98 -6.88 4.88
CA GLU A 52 7.93 -7.49 4.09
C GLU A 52 7.57 -6.60 2.90
N LYS A 53 6.95 -7.20 1.89
CA LYS A 53 6.28 -6.49 0.81
C LYS A 53 4.81 -6.85 0.82
N ARG A 54 3.94 -5.86 0.65
CA ARG A 54 2.50 -6.04 0.56
C ARG A 54 2.05 -5.74 -0.86
N LYS A 55 1.23 -6.63 -1.42
CA LYS A 55 0.64 -6.45 -2.75
C LYS A 55 -0.50 -5.46 -2.65
N TRP A 56 -0.49 -4.45 -3.52
CA TRP A 56 -1.53 -3.45 -3.69
C TRP A 56 -2.16 -3.65 -5.07
N ILE A 57 -3.46 -3.95 -5.11
CA ILE A 57 -4.21 -4.21 -6.34
C ILE A 57 -5.09 -3.00 -6.65
N THR A 58 -4.86 -2.39 -7.80
CA THR A 58 -5.46 -1.12 -8.24
C THR A 58 -6.04 -1.26 -9.66
N LEU A 59 -6.66 -0.19 -10.18
CA LEU A 59 -7.10 -0.14 -11.59
C LEU A 59 -5.91 -0.14 -12.57
N GLY A 60 -4.74 0.34 -12.15
CA GLY A 60 -3.52 0.36 -12.96
C GLY A 60 -2.69 -0.92 -12.89
N GLY A 61 -3.21 -1.98 -12.25
CA GLY A 61 -2.53 -3.26 -12.09
C GLY A 61 -2.16 -3.57 -10.64
N PHE A 62 -1.06 -4.29 -10.42
CA PHE A 62 -0.59 -4.62 -9.07
C PHE A 62 0.80 -4.07 -8.80
N PHE A 63 0.98 -3.56 -7.58
CA PHE A 63 2.21 -2.95 -7.12
C PHE A 63 2.65 -3.57 -5.79
N TYR A 64 3.92 -3.40 -5.42
CA TYR A 64 4.45 -3.89 -4.16
C TYR A 64 4.90 -2.73 -3.29
N LEU A 65 4.37 -2.68 -2.08
CA LEU A 65 4.72 -1.69 -1.09
C LEU A 65 5.57 -2.31 0.01
N ASN A 66 6.68 -1.65 0.34
CA ASN A 66 7.56 -2.02 1.44
C ASN A 66 6.83 -1.80 2.76
N ASN A 67 7.00 -2.77 3.65
CA ASN A 67 6.46 -2.68 5.00
C ASN A 67 7.45 -3.32 5.97
N THR A 68 7.77 -2.62 7.05
CA THR A 68 8.77 -3.10 8.01
C THR A 68 8.14 -3.27 9.38
N MET A 69 8.31 -4.47 9.92
CA MET A 69 7.97 -4.78 11.29
C MET A 69 9.17 -4.48 12.18
N TYR A 70 8.92 -3.71 13.22
CA TYR A 70 9.89 -3.38 14.25
C TYR A 70 9.58 -4.14 15.53
N GLU A 71 10.61 -4.28 16.36
CA GLU A 71 10.49 -4.81 17.69
C GLU A 71 11.25 -3.96 18.70
N MET A 72 10.72 -3.89 19.91
CA MET A 72 11.35 -3.21 21.04
C MET A 72 11.00 -3.93 22.35
N LEU A 73 11.88 -3.81 23.34
CA LEU A 73 11.59 -4.28 24.69
C LEU A 73 10.59 -3.31 25.36
N GLY A 74 9.45 -3.83 25.82
CA GLY A 74 8.49 -3.06 26.61
C GLY A 74 8.98 -2.84 28.04
N SER A 75 8.31 -1.94 28.78
CA SER A 75 8.59 -1.66 30.20
C SER A 75 8.47 -2.88 31.12
N ASN A 76 7.72 -3.90 30.70
CA ASN A 76 7.55 -5.17 31.40
C ASN A 76 8.56 -6.25 30.96
N SER A 77 9.67 -5.86 30.33
CA SER A 77 10.68 -6.76 29.76
C SER A 77 10.16 -7.74 28.69
N LYS A 78 8.94 -7.54 28.18
CA LYS A 78 8.40 -8.35 27.08
C LYS A 78 8.73 -7.71 25.73
N LEU A 79 9.14 -8.52 24.77
CA LEU A 79 9.35 -8.08 23.39
C LEU A 79 8.00 -7.72 22.75
N LYS A 80 7.87 -6.49 22.26
CA LYS A 80 6.70 -6.01 21.51
C LYS A 80 7.07 -5.88 20.04
N ARG A 81 6.23 -6.41 19.16
CA ARG A 81 6.35 -6.25 17.70
C ARG A 81 5.24 -5.36 17.19
N PHE A 82 5.56 -4.50 16.24
CA PHE A 82 4.58 -3.59 15.63
C PHE A 82 5.05 -3.17 14.25
N ILE A 83 4.11 -2.68 13.45
CA ILE A 83 4.38 -2.06 12.17
C ILE A 83 4.18 -0.56 12.33
N TYR A 84 5.13 0.22 11.83
CA TYR A 84 4.98 1.67 11.74
C TYR A 84 4.65 2.04 10.30
N TYR A 85 3.42 2.48 10.08
CA TYR A 85 2.93 2.86 8.75
C TYR A 85 3.30 4.32 8.45
N HIS A 86 4.02 4.54 7.34
CA HIS A 86 4.44 5.86 6.90
C HIS A 86 3.38 6.66 6.16
N ASP A 87 2.27 6.00 5.83
CA ASP A 87 1.15 6.54 5.08
C ASP A 87 -0.10 5.71 5.42
N GLU A 88 -1.27 6.36 5.48
CA GLU A 88 -2.53 5.67 5.76
C GLU A 88 -2.85 4.61 4.70
N LYS A 89 -2.40 4.79 3.44
CA LYS A 89 -2.56 3.78 2.40
C LYS A 89 -1.88 2.45 2.75
N LEU A 90 -0.70 2.48 3.38
CA LEU A 90 -0.02 1.26 3.84
C LEU A 90 -0.79 0.55 4.95
N LYS A 91 -1.46 1.33 5.81
CA LYS A 91 -2.29 0.83 6.90
C LYS A 91 -3.60 0.24 6.39
N GLU A 92 -4.22 0.84 5.38
CA GLU A 92 -5.35 0.29 4.64
C GLU A 92 -4.97 -1.06 4.00
N ILE A 93 -3.85 -1.09 3.27
CA ILE A 93 -3.39 -2.29 2.55
C ILE A 93 -3.02 -3.44 3.49
N SER A 94 -2.68 -3.13 4.74
CA SER A 94 -2.45 -4.17 5.76
C SER A 94 -3.71 -4.98 6.10
N LYS A 95 -4.90 -4.42 5.86
CA LYS A 95 -6.19 -5.06 6.09
C LYS A 95 -6.77 -5.65 4.82
N CYS A 96 -6.63 -4.95 3.69
CA CYS A 96 -7.16 -5.38 2.40
C CYS A 96 -6.19 -5.08 1.26
N LYS A 97 -5.84 -6.07 0.44
CA LYS A 97 -4.94 -5.88 -0.71
C LYS A 97 -5.56 -5.07 -1.86
N TYR A 98 -6.88 -4.96 -1.89
CA TYR A 98 -7.62 -4.22 -2.91
C TYR A 98 -7.88 -2.80 -2.45
N GLU A 99 -7.77 -1.86 -3.37
CA GLU A 99 -8.26 -0.51 -3.16
C GLU A 99 -9.77 -0.50 -2.92
N LEU A 100 -10.20 0.23 -1.89
CA LEU A 100 -11.59 0.21 -1.44
C LEU A 100 -12.56 0.68 -2.55
N ASP A 101 -12.17 1.67 -3.33
CA ASP A 101 -12.99 2.18 -4.44
C ASP A 101 -13.20 1.11 -5.53
N ASN A 102 -12.19 0.27 -5.78
CA ASN A 102 -12.31 -0.83 -6.74
C ASN A 102 -13.24 -1.92 -6.22
N LEU A 103 -13.20 -2.19 -4.91
CA LEU A 103 -14.17 -3.09 -4.29
C LEU A 103 -15.59 -2.56 -4.41
N ASN A 104 -15.81 -1.29 -4.07
CA ASN A 104 -17.12 -0.65 -4.17
C ASN A 104 -17.64 -0.66 -5.61
N LEU A 105 -16.80 -0.29 -6.58
CA LEU A 105 -17.15 -0.34 -8.00
C LEU A 105 -17.51 -1.76 -8.44
N SER A 106 -16.74 -2.77 -8.03
CA SER A 106 -17.02 -4.16 -8.38
C SER A 106 -18.36 -4.65 -7.81
N ILE A 107 -18.72 -4.21 -6.60
CA ILE A 107 -20.00 -4.53 -5.96
C ILE A 107 -21.15 -3.86 -6.71
N HIS A 108 -21.02 -2.57 -7.03
CA HIS A 108 -22.03 -1.84 -7.80
C HIS A 108 -22.27 -2.49 -9.17
N LEU A 109 -21.20 -2.77 -9.93
CA LEU A 109 -21.30 -3.43 -11.23
C LEU A 109 -21.92 -4.83 -11.13
N TYR A 110 -21.66 -5.57 -10.05
CA TYR A 110 -22.28 -6.87 -9.84
C TYR A 110 -23.79 -6.73 -9.59
N LEU A 111 -24.20 -5.81 -8.72
CA LEU A 111 -25.61 -5.58 -8.37
C LEU A 111 -26.42 -5.00 -9.54
N ASP A 112 -25.85 -4.11 -10.34
CA ASP A 112 -26.53 -3.51 -11.49
C ASP A 112 -26.73 -4.50 -12.66
N ASN A 113 -25.93 -5.56 -12.71
CA ASN A 113 -26.01 -6.63 -13.72
C ASN A 113 -26.73 -7.89 -13.21
N SER A 114 -27.38 -7.85 -12.03
CA SER A 114 -28.21 -8.95 -11.48
C SER A 114 -29.68 -8.62 -11.48
#